data_AF-A0AB73H9K7-F1
#
_entry.id   AF-A0AB73H9K7-F1
#
_cell.length_a   1.000
_cell.length_b   1.000
_cell.length_c   1.000
_cell.angle_alpha   90.00
_cell.angle_beta   90.00
_cell.angle_gamma   90.00
#
_symmetry.space_group_name_H-M   'P 1'
#
loop_
_entity.id
_entity.type
_entity.pdbx_description
1 polymer ?
#
loop_
_entity_poly.entity_id
_entity_poly.type
_entity_poly.pdbx_seq_one_letter_code
_entity_poly.pdbx_strand_id
1 'polypeptide(L)'
;MATNKEKQMKIIQELVKKDLPLPKRKKLLDQLAELEKQGTEVKMRKRRKIVIQSTICHKDFEKLTIYELINLRNAGLSFTAIADYFSISTSTLHQFKINYEKTYYRYFRQDKYKANKAANFSWDEKP
;
A
#
# COMPACT_ATOMS: atom_id res chain seq x y z
N MET A 1 8.12 19.09 -13.75
CA MET A 1 8.87 18.26 -12.78
C MET A 1 9.19 16.93 -13.43
N ALA A 2 10.41 16.41 -13.30
CA ALA A 2 10.79 15.15 -13.93
C ALA A 2 10.05 13.96 -13.30
N THR A 3 9.51 13.06 -14.13
CA THR A 3 8.82 11.85 -13.65
C THR A 3 9.79 10.90 -12.94
N ASN A 4 9.29 10.02 -12.07
CA ASN A 4 10.14 9.06 -11.36
C ASN A 4 11.00 8.23 -12.34
N LYS A 5 10.41 7.84 -13.48
CA LYS A 5 11.11 7.14 -14.57
C LYS A 5 12.24 7.96 -15.19
N GLU A 6 12.05 9.25 -15.41
CA GLU A 6 13.11 10.13 -15.94
C GLU A 6 14.27 10.28 -14.96
N LYS A 7 13.99 10.33 -13.65
CA LYS A 7 15.03 10.36 -12.61
C LYS A 7 15.81 9.04 -12.57
N GLN A 8 15.13 7.90 -12.63
CA GLN A 8 15.75 6.58 -12.71
C GLN A 8 16.64 6.45 -13.95
N MET A 9 16.15 6.88 -15.12
CA MET A 9 16.92 6.84 -16.37
C MET A 9 18.20 7.68 -16.29
N LYS A 10 18.14 8.88 -15.68
CA LYS A 10 19.34 9.72 -15.47
C LYS A 10 20.38 9.03 -14.58
N ILE A 11 19.95 8.38 -13.50
CA ILE A 11 20.84 7.63 -12.60
C ILE A 11 21.48 6.44 -13.35
N ILE A 12 20.69 5.70 -14.13
CA ILE A 12 21.20 4.59 -14.95
C ILE A 12 22.24 5.09 -15.96
N GLN A 13 21.98 6.21 -16.64
CA GLN A 13 22.94 6.82 -17.57
C GLN A 13 24.25 7.23 -16.88
N GLU A 14 24.19 7.70 -15.63
CA GLU A 14 25.39 7.99 -14.84
C GLU A 14 26.14 6.74 -14.39
N LEU A 15 25.42 5.65 -14.06
CA LEU A 15 26.01 4.37 -13.65
C LEU A 15 26.77 3.65 -14.78
N VAL A 16 26.46 3.94 -16.04
CA VAL A 16 27.10 3.35 -17.23
C VAL A 16 28.45 4.01 -17.58
N LYS A 17 28.79 5.16 -16.96
CA LYS A 17 30.06 5.86 -17.22
C LYS A 17 31.26 5.00 -16.76
N LYS A 18 32.25 4.83 -17.64
CA LYS A 18 33.42 3.96 -17.43
C LYS A 18 34.26 4.33 -16.21
N ASP A 19 34.36 5.63 -15.88
CA ASP A 19 35.24 6.14 -14.81
C ASP A 19 34.49 6.58 -13.56
N LEU A 20 33.46 5.83 -13.15
CA LEU A 20 32.67 6.17 -11.97
C LEU A 20 33.33 5.62 -10.69
N PRO A 21 33.75 6.48 -9.74
CA PRO A 21 34.31 6.03 -8.47
C PRO A 21 33.30 5.18 -7.69
N LEU A 22 33.78 4.09 -7.05
CA LEU A 22 32.99 3.21 -6.18
C LEU A 22 32.04 3.94 -5.20
N PRO A 23 32.47 4.98 -4.45
CA PRO A 23 31.57 5.68 -3.54
C PRO A 23 30.42 6.41 -4.26
N LYS A 24 30.67 6.97 -5.45
CA LYS A 24 29.62 7.60 -6.27
C LYS A 24 28.67 6.56 -6.84
N ARG A 25 29.20 5.40 -7.26
CA ARG A 25 28.41 4.26 -7.74
C ARG A 25 27.45 3.75 -6.66
N LYS A 26 27.94 3.55 -5.44
CA LYS A 26 27.12 3.11 -4.31
C LYS A 26 25.96 4.08 -4.05
N LYS A 27 26.27 5.40 -3.96
CA LYS A 27 25.25 6.43 -3.75
C LYS A 27 24.17 6.44 -4.84
N LEU A 28 24.55 6.25 -6.10
CA LEU A 28 23.60 6.20 -7.21
C LEU A 28 22.71 4.94 -7.17
N LEU A 29 23.25 3.79 -6.76
CA LEU A 29 22.46 2.58 -6.54
C LEU A 29 21.46 2.75 -5.39
N ASP A 30 21.89 3.35 -4.27
CA ASP A 30 21.01 3.65 -3.14
C ASP A 30 19.86 4.59 -3.56
N GLN A 31 20.17 5.62 -4.36
CA GLN A 31 19.17 6.54 -4.91
C GLN A 31 18.20 5.83 -5.88
N LEU A 32 18.69 4.90 -6.70
CA LEU A 32 17.85 4.12 -7.61
C LEU A 32 16.84 3.25 -6.83
N ALA A 33 17.31 2.55 -5.80
CA ALA A 33 16.47 1.73 -4.93
C ALA A 33 15.39 2.55 -4.22
N GLU A 34 15.73 3.76 -3.75
CA GLU A 34 14.77 4.68 -3.12
C GLU A 34 13.70 5.15 -4.13
N LEU A 35 14.08 5.48 -5.36
CA LEU A 35 13.13 5.85 -6.41
C LEU A 35 12.22 4.67 -6.80
N GLU A 36 12.75 3.44 -6.87
CA GLU A 36 11.96 2.24 -7.09
C GLU A 36 10.94 2.02 -5.98
N LYS A 37 11.37 2.14 -4.72
CA LYS A 37 10.50 2.05 -3.54
C LYS A 37 9.37 3.08 -3.60
N GLN A 38 9.67 4.34 -3.91
CA GLN A 38 8.66 5.39 -4.09
C GLN A 38 7.66 5.04 -5.21
N GLY A 39 8.15 4.52 -6.34
CA GLY A 39 7.30 4.07 -7.43
C GLY A 39 6.36 2.92 -7.02
N THR A 40 6.87 1.95 -6.28
CA THR A 40 6.10 0.82 -5.75
C THR A 40 5.06 1.30 -4.74
N GLU A 41 5.40 2.19 -3.83
CA GLU A 41 4.45 2.77 -2.87
C GLU A 41 3.28 3.49 -3.58
N VAL A 42 3.56 4.28 -4.62
CA VAL A 42 2.51 4.97 -5.40
C VAL A 42 1.58 3.96 -6.08
N LYS A 43 2.13 2.90 -6.70
CA LYS A 43 1.33 1.82 -7.30
C LYS A 43 0.47 1.12 -6.25
N MET A 44 1.02 0.82 -5.08
CA MET A 44 0.31 0.19 -3.97
C MET A 44 -0.83 1.07 -3.47
N ARG A 45 -0.61 2.37 -3.26
CA ARG A 45 -1.67 3.31 -2.87
C ARG A 45 -2.79 3.33 -3.90
N LYS A 46 -2.46 3.37 -5.20
CA LYS A 46 -3.45 3.32 -6.28
C LYS A 46 -4.26 2.02 -6.24
N ARG A 47 -3.60 0.86 -6.06
CA ARG A 47 -4.29 -0.44 -5.99
C ARG A 47 -5.18 -0.56 -4.77
N ARG A 48 -4.71 -0.13 -3.59
CA ARG A 48 -5.53 -0.06 -2.36
C ARG A 48 -6.77 0.80 -2.59
N LYS A 49 -6.61 1.98 -3.19
CA LYS A 49 -7.74 2.87 -3.52
C LYS A 49 -8.77 2.19 -4.42
N ILE A 50 -8.34 1.46 -5.45
CA ILE A 50 -9.22 0.70 -6.34
C ILE A 50 -10.00 -0.37 -5.56
N VAL A 51 -9.32 -1.17 -4.74
CA VAL A 51 -9.95 -2.23 -3.94
C VAL A 51 -10.98 -1.64 -2.95
N ILE A 52 -10.66 -0.51 -2.33
CA ILE A 52 -11.59 0.18 -1.44
C ILE A 52 -12.83 0.65 -2.22
N GLN A 53 -12.63 1.34 -3.34
CA GLN A 53 -13.72 1.88 -4.16
C GLN A 53 -14.60 0.81 -4.81
N SER A 54 -14.08 -0.41 -5.02
CA SER A 54 -14.89 -1.55 -5.46
C SER A 54 -15.67 -2.22 -4.32
N THR A 55 -15.28 -1.98 -3.06
CA THR A 55 -15.91 -2.59 -1.88
C THR A 55 -16.96 -1.66 -1.27
N ILE A 56 -16.71 -0.35 -1.29
CA ILE A 56 -17.57 0.67 -0.67
C ILE A 56 -17.81 1.85 -1.64
N CYS A 57 -18.97 2.47 -1.56
CA CYS A 57 -19.34 3.58 -2.44
C CYS A 57 -19.09 4.97 -1.85
N HIS A 58 -18.92 5.07 -0.52
CA HIS A 58 -18.74 6.35 0.17
C HIS A 58 -17.25 6.64 0.44
N LYS A 59 -16.97 7.94 0.67
CA LYS A 59 -15.62 8.45 0.96
C LYS A 59 -15.48 8.93 2.41
N ASP A 60 -16.60 9.05 3.12
CA ASP A 60 -16.64 9.61 4.47
C ASP A 60 -16.61 8.47 5.49
N PHE A 61 -15.72 8.55 6.49
CA PHE A 61 -15.60 7.51 7.50
C PHE A 61 -16.89 7.32 8.31
N GLU A 62 -17.65 8.39 8.54
CA GLU A 62 -18.91 8.38 9.32
C GLU A 62 -19.97 7.45 8.72
N LYS A 63 -19.89 7.17 7.41
CA LYS A 63 -20.80 6.29 6.70
C LYS A 63 -20.34 4.82 6.70
N LEU A 64 -19.12 4.55 7.18
CA LEU A 64 -18.56 3.21 7.20
C LEU A 64 -19.29 2.34 8.22
N THR A 65 -19.87 1.25 7.74
CA THR A 65 -20.46 0.22 8.58
C THR A 65 -19.42 -0.81 9.01
N ILE A 66 -19.71 -1.55 10.10
CA ILE A 66 -18.84 -2.64 10.53
C ILE A 66 -18.71 -3.73 9.46
N TYR A 67 -19.77 -4.03 8.71
CA TYR A 67 -19.73 -5.03 7.64
C TYR A 67 -18.84 -4.59 6.48
N GLU A 68 -18.87 -3.31 6.11
CA GLU A 68 -17.94 -2.76 5.13
C GLU A 68 -16.49 -2.80 5.61
N LEU A 69 -16.23 -2.46 6.88
CA LEU A 69 -14.90 -2.62 7.46
C LEU A 69 -14.44 -4.09 7.38
N ILE A 70 -15.30 -5.04 7.73
CA ILE A 70 -15.00 -6.47 7.62
C ILE A 70 -14.72 -6.87 6.17
N ASN A 71 -15.50 -6.38 5.20
CA ASN A 71 -15.30 -6.66 3.78
C ASN A 71 -13.96 -6.11 3.28
N LEU A 72 -13.62 -4.87 3.64
CA LEU A 72 -12.32 -4.26 3.32
C LEU A 72 -11.16 -5.07 3.93
N ARG A 73 -11.31 -5.51 5.18
CA ARG A 73 -10.34 -6.38 5.84
C ARG A 73 -10.26 -7.74 5.14
N ASN A 74 -11.37 -8.37 4.79
CA ASN A 74 -11.38 -9.63 4.06
C ASN A 74 -10.78 -9.48 2.64
N ALA A 75 -10.85 -8.30 2.02
CA ALA A 75 -10.23 -7.99 0.73
C ALA A 75 -8.69 -7.83 0.80
N GLY A 76 -8.08 -7.99 1.98
CA GLY A 76 -6.63 -7.95 2.15
C GLY A 76 -6.08 -6.60 2.62
N LEU A 77 -6.93 -5.60 2.87
CA LEU A 77 -6.47 -4.26 3.27
C LEU A 77 -6.07 -4.22 4.75
N SER A 78 -4.95 -3.56 5.06
CA SER A 78 -4.54 -3.27 6.44
C SER A 78 -5.39 -2.15 7.06
N PHE A 79 -5.46 -2.11 8.39
CA PHE A 79 -6.07 -0.97 9.09
C PHE A 79 -5.41 0.36 8.70
N THR A 80 -4.08 0.38 8.55
CA THR A 80 -3.34 1.54 8.05
C THR A 80 -3.84 1.98 6.67
N ALA A 81 -3.98 1.05 5.72
CA ALA A 81 -4.44 1.39 4.37
C ALA A 81 -5.86 1.96 4.33
N ILE A 82 -6.74 1.44 5.20
CA ILE A 82 -8.12 1.91 5.32
C ILE A 82 -8.15 3.30 5.98
N ALA A 83 -7.38 3.48 7.07
CA ALA A 83 -7.26 4.75 7.76
C ALA A 83 -6.68 5.85 6.86
N ASP A 84 -5.64 5.52 6.08
CA ASP A 84 -5.04 6.43 5.09
C ASP A 84 -6.06 6.87 4.04
N TYR A 85 -6.93 5.96 3.57
CA TYR A 85 -7.96 6.29 2.57
C TYR A 85 -8.98 7.28 3.10
N PHE A 86 -9.44 7.08 4.34
CA PHE A 86 -10.39 7.96 5.01
C PHE A 86 -9.74 9.20 5.64
N SER A 87 -8.40 9.32 5.57
CA SER A 87 -7.65 10.41 6.22
C SER A 87 -7.92 10.50 7.73
N ILE A 88 -8.03 9.36 8.40
CA ILE A 88 -8.22 9.25 9.85
C ILE A 88 -7.01 8.58 10.51
N SER A 89 -6.91 8.65 11.84
CA SER A 89 -5.91 7.87 12.57
C SER A 89 -6.25 6.38 12.58
N THR A 90 -5.22 5.52 12.62
CA THR A 90 -5.41 4.08 12.83
C THR A 90 -6.11 3.80 14.16
N SER A 91 -5.84 4.59 15.20
CA SER A 91 -6.48 4.50 16.52
C SER A 91 -8.00 4.71 16.43
N THR A 92 -8.45 5.69 15.64
CA THR A 92 -9.88 5.93 15.39
C THR A 92 -10.55 4.70 14.79
N LEU A 93 -9.90 4.08 13.80
CA LEU A 93 -10.41 2.87 13.15
C LEU A 93 -10.40 1.65 14.08
N HIS A 94 -9.39 1.53 14.94
CA HIS A 94 -9.34 0.50 15.97
C HIS A 94 -10.45 0.67 17.02
N GLN A 95 -10.71 1.89 17.48
CA GLN A 95 -11.80 2.18 18.40
C GLN A 95 -13.15 1.81 17.78
N PHE A 96 -13.37 2.15 16.51
CA PHE A 96 -14.56 1.73 15.78
C PHE A 96 -14.69 0.20 15.74
N LYS A 97 -13.62 -0.54 15.43
CA LYS A 97 -13.63 -2.02 15.50
C LYS A 97 -13.99 -2.53 16.90
N ILE A 98 -13.48 -1.91 17.96
CA ILE A 98 -13.72 -2.32 19.35
C ILE A 98 -15.19 -2.15 19.70
N ASN A 99 -15.82 -1.05 19.31
CA ASN A 99 -17.25 -0.80 19.53
C ASN A 99 -18.16 -1.89 18.92
N TYR A 100 -17.67 -2.61 17.91
CA TYR A 100 -18.38 -3.72 17.25
C TYR A 100 -17.63 -5.06 17.33
N GLU A 101 -16.85 -5.28 18.40
CA GLU A 101 -15.89 -6.38 18.49
C GLU A 101 -16.51 -7.77 18.24
N LYS A 102 -17.68 -8.04 18.83
CA LYS A 102 -18.40 -9.31 18.65
C LYS A 102 -18.72 -9.56 17.17
N THR A 103 -19.25 -8.55 16.48
CA THR A 103 -19.58 -8.63 15.05
C THR A 103 -18.32 -8.79 14.22
N TYR A 104 -17.26 -8.03 14.55
CA TYR A 104 -16.00 -8.11 13.83
C TYR A 104 -15.43 -9.53 13.84
N TYR A 105 -15.26 -10.14 15.01
CA TYR A 105 -14.66 -11.48 15.11
C TYR A 105 -15.57 -12.60 14.59
N ARG A 106 -16.90 -12.39 14.57
CA ARG A 106 -17.83 -13.37 14.00
C ARG A 106 -17.69 -13.51 12.48
N TYR A 107 -17.41 -12.42 11.77
CA TYR A 107 -17.46 -12.38 10.31
C TYR A 107 -16.11 -12.13 9.63
N PHE A 108 -15.11 -11.65 10.37
CA PHE A 108 -13.75 -11.53 9.85
C PHE A 108 -13.15 -12.91 9.61
N ARG A 109 -12.60 -13.11 8.41
CA ARG A 109 -12.01 -14.39 7.97
C ARG A 109 -10.53 -14.18 7.72
N GLN A 110 -9.70 -14.60 8.69
CA GLN A 110 -8.25 -14.36 8.66
C GLN A 110 -7.56 -15.06 7.48
N ASP A 111 -8.05 -16.24 7.11
CA ASP A 111 -7.68 -17.00 5.92
C ASP A 111 -7.94 -16.20 4.63
N LYS A 112 -9.16 -15.66 4.47
CA LYS A 112 -9.52 -14.80 3.32
C LYS A 112 -8.65 -13.54 3.27
N TYR A 113 -8.44 -12.88 4.40
CA TYR A 113 -7.54 -11.74 4.48
C TYR A 113 -6.13 -12.08 4.00
N LYS A 114 -5.52 -13.17 4.48
CA LYS A 114 -4.16 -13.57 4.09
C LYS A 114 -4.08 -13.87 2.59
N ALA A 115 -5.02 -14.65 2.07
CA ALA A 115 -5.08 -15.00 0.65
C ALA A 115 -5.25 -13.77 -0.24
N ASN A 116 -6.21 -12.89 0.09
CA ASN A 116 -6.46 -11.68 -0.69
C ASN A 116 -5.34 -10.64 -0.53
N LYS A 117 -4.70 -10.55 0.64
CA LYS A 117 -3.52 -9.71 0.81
C LYS A 117 -2.39 -10.15 -0.10
N ALA A 118 -2.14 -11.46 -0.21
CA ALA A 118 -1.15 -12.00 -1.14
C ALA A 118 -1.54 -11.71 -2.60
N ALA A 119 -2.78 -12.00 -3.01
CA ALA A 119 -3.22 -11.79 -4.39
C ALA A 119 -3.25 -10.31 -4.82
N ASN A 120 -3.65 -9.41 -3.92
CA ASN A 120 -3.84 -8.00 -4.22
C ASN A 120 -2.62 -7.13 -3.94
N PHE A 121 -1.78 -7.52 -2.97
CA PHE A 121 -0.74 -6.66 -2.43
C PHE A 121 0.60 -7.36 -2.18
N SER A 122 0.78 -8.62 -2.58
CA SER A 122 2.13 -9.19 -2.73
C SER A 122 2.80 -8.54 -3.93
N TRP A 123 4.01 -8.05 -3.73
CA TRP A 123 4.96 -7.75 -4.79
C TRP A 123 6.26 -8.49 -4.45
N ASP A 124 6.20 -9.81 -4.61
CA ASP A 124 7.36 -10.69 -4.78
C ASP A 124 6.92 -11.84 -5.71
N GLU A 125 7.50 -11.81 -6.91
CA GLU A 125 8.14 -12.90 -7.65
C GLU A 125 7.59 -14.34 -7.46
N LYS A 126 7.21 -14.97 -8.58
CA LYS A 126 7.32 -16.43 -8.70
C LYS A 126 8.76 -16.82 -8.30
N PRO A 127 8.96 -17.94 -7.58
CA PRO A 127 10.28 -18.54 -7.50
C PRO A 127 10.87 -18.81 -8.89
#